data_AF-A0A106EL64-F1
#
_entry.id   AF-A0A106EL64-F1
#
_cell.length_a   1.000
_cell.length_b   1.000
_cell.length_c   1.000
_cell.angle_alpha   90.00
_cell.angle_beta   90.00
_cell.angle_gamma   90.00
#
_symmetry.space_group_name_H-M   'P 1'
#
loop_
_entity.id
_entity.type
_entity.pdbx_description
1 polymer ?
#
loop_
_entity_poly.entity_id
_entity_poly.type
_entity_poly.pdbx_seq_one_letter_code
_entity_poly.pdbx_strand_id
1 'polypeptide(L)'
;MRNVLRQATVAGITFCICATSLAFDCTDSMSYRNGRNELALVRQATAAQLGIAVEFIRKRDDVDFDTALKQVMQMIPSSETQQFDARLAAIGAQIRDAPADSSQACAALLTLQRQYSHTSQQKIDFIVKRVTGASSEPQPAP
;
A
#
# COMPACT_ATOMS: atom_id res chain seq x y z
N MET A 1 -16.40 -17.73 77.82
CA MET A 1 -16.31 -18.49 76.55
C MET A 1 -16.01 -17.52 75.43
N ARG A 2 -14.95 -17.79 74.64
CA ARG A 2 -14.72 -17.48 73.20
C ARG A 2 -15.04 -16.05 72.71
N ASN A 3 -14.22 -15.34 71.94
CA ASN A 3 -12.98 -15.65 71.24
C ASN A 3 -12.35 -14.33 70.81
N VAL A 4 -11.02 -14.25 70.96
CA VAL A 4 -10.15 -13.27 70.32
C VAL A 4 -9.93 -13.70 68.86
N LEU A 5 -10.17 -12.82 67.90
CA LEU A 5 -9.63 -12.93 66.53
C LEU A 5 -9.28 -11.51 66.05
N ARG A 6 -8.04 -11.09 66.33
CA ARG A 6 -6.95 -11.00 65.35
C ARG A 6 -7.31 -10.19 64.10
N GLN A 7 -7.00 -8.89 64.18
CA GLN A 7 -6.72 -8.06 63.02
C GLN A 7 -5.62 -8.72 62.19
N ALA A 8 -5.95 -9.08 60.96
CA ALA A 8 -4.98 -9.44 59.94
C ALA A 8 -4.73 -8.20 59.10
N THR A 9 -3.67 -7.48 59.43
CA THR A 9 -2.98 -6.56 58.55
C THR A 9 -2.46 -7.38 57.37
N VAL A 10 -3.07 -7.26 56.19
CA VAL A 10 -2.44 -7.68 54.94
C VAL A 10 -2.44 -6.49 54.00
N ALA A 11 -1.22 -6.08 53.72
CA ALA A 11 -0.79 -4.99 52.87
C ALA A 11 -1.57 -4.94 51.54
N GLY A 12 -1.81 -3.71 51.08
CA GLY A 12 -2.27 -3.45 49.73
C GLY A 12 -1.33 -4.10 48.73
N ILE A 13 -1.85 -5.07 48.01
CA ILE A 13 -1.32 -5.43 46.69
C ILE A 13 -2.15 -4.61 45.72
N THR A 14 -1.68 -3.38 45.47
CA THR A 14 -2.02 -2.69 44.23
C THR A 14 -1.57 -3.64 43.13
N PHE A 15 -2.53 -4.33 42.53
CA PHE A 15 -2.33 -5.09 41.31
C PHE A 15 -1.99 -4.06 40.23
N CYS A 16 -0.71 -3.66 40.19
CA CYS A 16 -0.08 -3.14 39.00
C CYS A 16 -0.10 -4.31 38.02
N ILE A 17 -1.23 -4.47 37.34
CA ILE A 17 -1.24 -5.09 36.02
C ILE A 17 -0.35 -4.15 35.22
N CYS A 18 0.94 -4.49 35.16
CA CYS A 18 1.79 -4.08 34.07
C CYS A 18 1.05 -4.57 32.83
N ALA A 19 0.20 -3.71 32.28
CA ALA A 19 -0.14 -3.76 30.88
C ALA A 19 1.21 -3.66 30.20
N THR A 20 1.81 -4.81 29.93
CA THR A 20 2.91 -4.91 28.99
C THR A 20 2.30 -4.37 27.72
N SER A 21 2.60 -3.10 27.45
CA SER A 21 2.47 -2.50 26.13
C SER A 21 3.45 -3.27 25.25
N LEU A 22 3.10 -4.50 24.92
CA LEU A 22 3.63 -5.19 23.78
C LEU A 22 3.16 -4.31 22.63
N ALA A 23 4.05 -3.43 22.18
CA ALA A 23 3.87 -2.72 20.93
C ALA A 23 3.63 -3.81 19.89
N PHE A 24 2.37 -3.98 19.51
CA PHE A 24 1.99 -4.97 18.53
C PHE A 24 2.69 -4.57 17.23
N ASP A 25 3.58 -5.41 16.71
CA ASP A 25 4.19 -5.17 15.41
C ASP A 25 3.35 -5.85 14.34
N CYS A 26 2.94 -5.11 13.32
CA CYS A 26 2.25 -5.67 12.17
C CYS A 26 3.02 -6.82 11.52
N THR A 27 4.36 -6.84 11.63
CA THR A 27 5.20 -7.92 11.08
C THR A 27 5.00 -9.26 11.78
N ASP A 28 4.47 -9.31 13.00
CA ASP A 28 4.15 -10.55 13.70
C ASP A 28 2.89 -11.23 13.12
N SER A 29 2.05 -10.47 12.42
CA SER A 29 0.86 -11.01 11.76
C SER A 29 1.20 -11.69 10.43
N MET A 30 0.97 -13.00 10.34
CA MET A 30 1.11 -13.77 9.09
C MET A 30 0.26 -13.20 7.94
N SER A 31 -0.96 -12.73 8.23
CA SER A 31 -1.83 -12.14 7.20
C SER A 31 -1.28 -10.82 6.67
N TYR A 32 -0.67 -10.02 7.55
CA TYR A 32 0.00 -8.79 7.15
C TYR A 32 1.25 -9.09 6.31
N ARG A 33 2.09 -10.04 6.72
CA ARG A 33 3.27 -10.48 5.94
C ARG A 33 2.89 -10.99 4.54
N ASN A 34 1.88 -11.86 4.45
CA ASN A 34 1.40 -12.37 3.16
C ASN A 34 0.88 -11.24 2.28
N GLY A 35 0.06 -10.34 2.84
CA GLY A 35 -0.43 -9.18 2.12
C GLY A 35 0.67 -8.25 1.61
N ARG A 36 1.77 -8.10 2.36
CA ARG A 36 2.95 -7.34 1.93
C ARG A 36 3.66 -8.00 0.75
N ASN A 37 3.76 -9.33 0.74
CA ASN A 37 4.34 -10.07 -0.39
C ASN A 37 3.49 -9.91 -1.66
N GLU A 38 2.16 -10.03 -1.55
CA GLU A 38 1.23 -9.77 -2.66
C GLU A 38 1.42 -8.35 -3.23
N LEU A 39 1.52 -7.35 -2.34
CA LEU A 39 1.75 -5.96 -2.75
C LEU A 39 3.11 -5.76 -3.46
N ALA A 40 4.14 -6.51 -3.08
CA ALA A 40 5.44 -6.46 -3.74
C ALA A 40 5.35 -6.99 -5.18
N LEU A 41 4.66 -8.12 -5.39
CA LEU A 41 4.41 -8.69 -6.71
C LEU A 41 3.61 -7.73 -7.61
N VAL A 42 2.58 -7.10 -7.04
CA VAL A 42 1.80 -6.06 -7.72
C VAL A 42 2.69 -4.91 -8.20
N ARG A 43 3.56 -4.38 -7.33
CA ARG A 43 4.48 -3.29 -7.69
C ARG A 43 5.44 -3.69 -8.80
N GLN A 44 5.94 -4.92 -8.77
CA GLN A 44 6.80 -5.46 -9.82
C GLN A 44 6.08 -5.54 -11.16
N ALA A 45 4.83 -6.03 -11.18
CA ALA A 45 4.02 -6.08 -12.39
C ALA A 45 3.75 -4.66 -12.95
N THR A 46 3.44 -3.70 -12.08
CA THR A 46 3.24 -2.30 -12.47
C THR A 46 4.51 -1.66 -13.07
N ALA A 47 5.68 -1.96 -12.51
CA ALA A 47 6.95 -1.50 -13.07
C ALA A 47 7.21 -2.09 -14.47
N ALA A 48 6.87 -3.38 -14.67
CA ALA A 48 6.99 -4.01 -15.99
C ALA A 48 6.08 -3.34 -17.03
N GLN A 49 4.85 -2.96 -16.67
CA GLN A 49 3.93 -2.23 -17.57
C GLN A 49 4.49 -0.87 -17.99
N LEU A 50 5.09 -0.12 -17.07
CA LEU A 50 5.81 1.11 -17.43
C LEU A 50 6.95 0.84 -18.42
N GLY A 51 7.69 -0.26 -18.22
CA GLY A 51 8.73 -0.70 -19.16
C GLY A 51 8.22 -0.92 -20.58
N ILE A 52 6.99 -1.43 -20.74
CA ILE A 52 6.34 -1.59 -22.07
C ILE A 52 6.13 -0.23 -22.74
N ALA A 53 5.65 0.78 -22.01
CA ALA A 53 5.45 2.12 -22.56
C ALA A 53 6.78 2.77 -22.98
N VAL A 54 7.83 2.61 -22.16
CA VAL A 54 9.17 3.12 -22.48
C VAL A 54 9.72 2.44 -23.74
N GLU A 55 9.63 1.11 -23.81
CA GLU A 55 10.08 0.34 -24.96
C GLU A 55 9.33 0.71 -26.25
N PHE A 56 8.03 0.99 -26.14
CA PHE A 56 7.22 1.46 -27.26
C PHE A 56 7.73 2.79 -27.82
N ILE A 57 7.95 3.80 -26.96
CA ILE A 57 8.50 5.10 -27.40
C ILE A 57 9.89 4.92 -28.00
N ARG A 58 10.74 4.13 -27.35
CA ARG A 58 12.09 3.84 -27.81
C ARG A 58 12.11 3.36 -29.26
N LYS A 59 11.23 2.41 -29.59
CA LYS A 59 11.09 1.84 -30.94
C LYS A 59 10.40 2.78 -31.93
N ARG A 60 9.38 3.50 -31.49
CA ARG A 60 8.58 4.39 -32.36
C ARG A 60 9.40 5.59 -32.81
N ASP A 61 10.16 6.19 -31.90
CA ASP A 61 10.83 7.48 -32.12
C ASP A 61 12.35 7.32 -32.34
N ASP A 62 12.87 6.09 -32.32
CA ASP A 62 14.30 5.76 -32.45
C ASP A 62 15.19 6.54 -31.47
N VAL A 63 14.76 6.61 -30.22
CA VAL A 63 15.45 7.31 -29.12
C VAL A 63 16.07 6.33 -28.13
N ASP A 64 16.99 6.78 -27.29
CA ASP A 64 17.54 5.98 -26.21
C ASP A 64 16.52 5.76 -25.06
N PHE A 65 16.87 4.87 -24.12
CA PHE A 65 16.01 4.53 -22.98
C PHE A 65 15.72 5.72 -22.06
N ASP A 66 16.72 6.56 -21.75
CA ASP A 66 16.55 7.68 -20.82
C ASP A 66 15.63 8.74 -21.43
N THR A 67 15.79 8.99 -22.73
CA THR A 67 14.91 9.87 -23.50
C THR A 67 13.48 9.32 -23.54
N ALA A 68 13.30 8.03 -23.84
CA ALA A 68 11.98 7.39 -23.85
C ALA A 68 11.33 7.42 -22.46
N LEU A 69 12.08 7.12 -21.39
CA LEU A 69 11.61 7.19 -20.01
C LEU A 69 11.17 8.60 -19.64
N LYS A 70 11.96 9.61 -20.00
CA LYS A 70 11.61 11.02 -19.76
C LYS A 70 10.31 11.41 -20.47
N GLN A 71 10.10 10.95 -21.70
CA GLN A 71 8.85 11.20 -22.43
C GLN A 71 7.66 10.52 -21.76
N VAL A 72 7.77 9.25 -21.35
CA VAL A 72 6.72 8.58 -20.57
C VAL A 72 6.44 9.36 -19.29
N MET A 73 7.47 9.77 -18.55
CA MET A 73 7.34 10.52 -17.31
C MET A 73 6.67 11.89 -17.50
N GLN A 74 6.88 12.56 -18.63
CA GLN A 74 6.21 13.82 -18.96
C GLN A 74 4.72 13.66 -19.26
N MET A 75 4.26 12.46 -19.64
CA MET A 75 2.83 12.16 -19.79
C MET A 75 2.15 11.84 -18.45
N ILE A 76 2.94 11.61 -17.38
CA ILE A 76 2.44 11.26 -16.05
C ILE A 76 1.71 12.44 -15.37
N PRO A 77 2.18 13.69 -15.43
CA PRO A 77 1.42 14.84 -14.96
C PRO A 77 0.58 15.44 -16.12
N SER A 78 -0.64 14.94 -16.28
CA SER A 78 -1.65 15.50 -17.18
C SER A 78 -2.93 15.80 -16.40
N SER A 79 -3.80 16.66 -16.91
CA SER A 79 -5.11 16.92 -16.27
C SER A 79 -5.91 15.62 -16.06
N GLU A 80 -5.74 14.63 -16.93
CA GLU A 80 -6.44 13.34 -16.86
C GLU A 80 -5.85 12.40 -15.81
N THR A 81 -4.56 12.55 -15.46
CA THR A 81 -3.91 11.76 -14.40
C THR A 81 -4.01 12.40 -13.02
N GLN A 82 -4.33 13.69 -12.91
CA GLN A 82 -4.47 14.43 -11.66
C GLN A 82 -5.47 13.78 -10.70
N GLN A 83 -6.56 13.19 -11.20
CA GLN A 83 -7.53 12.49 -10.36
C GLN A 83 -6.91 11.26 -9.65
N PHE A 84 -6.00 10.55 -10.30
CA PHE A 84 -5.29 9.43 -9.69
C PHE A 84 -4.29 9.95 -8.67
N ASP A 85 -3.58 11.04 -8.97
CA ASP A 85 -2.64 11.67 -8.04
C ASP A 85 -3.31 12.19 -6.77
N ALA A 86 -4.49 12.81 -6.90
CA ALA A 86 -5.27 13.24 -5.75
C ALA A 86 -5.72 12.05 -4.88
N ARG A 87 -6.16 10.96 -5.49
CA ARG A 87 -6.54 9.73 -4.76
C ARG A 87 -5.34 9.09 -4.07
N LEU A 88 -4.20 8.99 -4.76
CA LEU A 88 -2.95 8.47 -4.19
C LEU A 88 -2.47 9.32 -3.03
N ALA A 89 -2.55 10.65 -3.14
CA ALA A 89 -2.20 11.56 -2.05
C ALA A 89 -3.11 11.38 -0.84
N ALA A 90 -4.42 11.26 -1.06
CA ALA A 90 -5.40 11.03 0.02
C ALA A 90 -5.17 9.68 0.73
N ILE A 91 -5.01 8.59 -0.03
CA ILE A 91 -4.73 7.26 0.54
C ILE A 91 -3.36 7.26 1.24
N GLY A 92 -2.35 7.89 0.63
CA GLY A 92 -1.02 8.02 1.21
C GLY A 92 -1.01 8.78 2.54
N ALA A 93 -1.86 9.81 2.69
CA ALA A 93 -2.06 10.48 3.98
C ALA A 93 -2.67 9.53 5.02
N GLN A 94 -3.73 8.81 4.64
CA GLN A 94 -4.36 7.82 5.53
C GLN A 94 -3.37 6.72 5.97
N ILE A 95 -2.48 6.27 5.08
CA ILE A 95 -1.43 5.29 5.41
C ILE A 95 -0.44 5.86 6.43
N ARG A 96 -0.02 7.12 6.27
CA ARG A 96 0.92 7.76 7.21
C ARG A 96 0.33 7.94 8.61
N ASP A 97 -0.97 8.23 8.66
CA ASP A 97 -1.68 8.53 9.91
C ASP A 97 -2.30 7.28 10.55
N ALA A 98 -2.25 6.12 9.88
CA ALA A 98 -2.85 4.88 10.36
C ALA A 98 -2.07 4.32 11.56
N PRO A 99 -2.75 4.01 12.67
CA PRO A 99 -2.11 3.32 13.79
C PRO A 99 -1.70 1.90 13.38
N ALA A 100 -0.67 1.37 14.04
CA ALA A 100 -0.14 0.02 13.82
C ALA A 100 -0.13 -0.80 15.12
N ASP A 101 -0.90 -0.38 16.12
CA ASP A 101 -0.87 -0.85 17.50
C ASP A 101 -1.75 -2.08 17.78
N SER A 102 -2.42 -2.61 16.76
CA SER A 102 -3.28 -3.79 16.88
C SER A 102 -3.37 -4.57 15.57
N SER A 103 -3.74 -5.86 15.66
CA SER A 103 -3.96 -6.71 14.48
C SER A 103 -5.03 -6.15 13.53
N GLN A 104 -6.07 -5.54 14.09
CA GLN A 104 -7.12 -4.86 13.33
C GLN A 104 -6.58 -3.61 12.62
N ALA A 105 -5.77 -2.81 13.31
CA ALA A 105 -5.13 -1.63 12.71
C ALA A 105 -4.16 -2.03 11.58
N CYS A 106 -3.40 -3.12 11.74
CA CYS A 106 -2.55 -3.66 10.69
C CYS A 106 -3.33 -4.18 9.48
N ALA A 107 -4.51 -4.79 9.68
CA ALA A 107 -5.39 -5.20 8.58
C ALA A 107 -5.98 -3.99 7.83
N ALA A 108 -6.33 -2.93 8.56
CA ALA A 108 -6.77 -1.66 7.96
C ALA A 108 -5.63 -1.00 7.17
N LEU A 109 -4.42 -0.94 7.72
CA LEU A 109 -3.22 -0.47 7.02
C LEU A 109 -2.95 -1.26 5.74
N LEU A 110 -3.05 -2.59 5.79
CA LEU A 110 -2.90 -3.43 4.60
C LEU A 110 -3.97 -3.12 3.53
N THR A 111 -5.20 -2.84 3.96
CA THR A 111 -6.31 -2.47 3.06
C THR A 111 -6.01 -1.14 2.35
N LEU A 112 -5.53 -0.13 3.08
CA LEU A 112 -5.10 1.14 2.50
C LEU A 112 -3.93 0.94 1.50
N GLN A 113 -2.96 0.09 1.84
CA GLN A 113 -1.84 -0.21 0.93
C GLN A 113 -2.33 -0.91 -0.36
N ARG A 114 -3.33 -1.78 -0.28
CA ARG A 114 -3.98 -2.40 -1.46
C ARG A 114 -4.70 -1.37 -2.32
N GLN A 115 -5.45 -0.45 -1.71
CA GLN A 115 -6.11 0.65 -2.43
C GLN A 115 -5.10 1.57 -3.13
N TYR A 116 -3.99 1.90 -2.46
CA TYR A 116 -2.91 2.68 -3.03
C TYR A 116 -2.31 1.99 -4.26
N SER A 117 -1.98 0.70 -4.13
CA SER A 117 -1.43 -0.09 -5.23
C SER A 117 -2.40 -0.21 -6.40
N HIS A 118 -3.69 -0.45 -6.12
CA HIS A 118 -4.71 -0.52 -7.17
C HIS A 118 -4.88 0.81 -7.92
N THR A 119 -4.92 1.93 -7.19
CA THR A 119 -4.99 3.26 -7.82
C THR A 119 -3.73 3.56 -8.63
N SER A 120 -2.56 3.11 -8.16
CA SER A 120 -1.29 3.23 -8.90
C SER A 120 -1.32 2.44 -10.20
N GLN A 121 -1.84 1.20 -10.16
CA GLN A 121 -2.03 0.37 -11.35
C GLN A 121 -2.96 1.04 -12.37
N GLN A 122 -4.12 1.53 -11.94
CA GLN A 122 -5.04 2.26 -12.83
C GLN A 122 -4.37 3.45 -13.51
N LYS A 123 -3.56 4.21 -12.77
CA LYS A 123 -2.79 5.32 -13.33
C LYS A 123 -1.80 4.84 -14.39
N ILE A 124 -1.03 3.78 -14.10
CA ILE A 124 -0.05 3.23 -15.04
C ILE A 124 -0.73 2.66 -16.28
N ASP A 125 -1.81 1.89 -16.12
CA ASP A 125 -2.59 1.35 -17.25
C ASP A 125 -3.09 2.48 -18.16
N PHE A 126 -3.57 3.58 -17.58
CA PHE A 126 -3.98 4.76 -18.34
C PHE A 126 -2.81 5.35 -19.14
N ILE A 127 -1.65 5.54 -18.51
CA ILE A 127 -0.43 6.06 -19.18
C ILE A 127 -0.01 5.13 -20.31
N VAL A 128 0.08 3.82 -20.06
CA VAL A 128 0.48 2.83 -21.06
C VAL A 128 -0.45 2.87 -22.26
N LYS A 129 -1.78 2.81 -22.04
CA LYS A 129 -2.76 2.89 -23.13
C LYS A 129 -2.66 4.18 -23.93
N ARG A 130 -2.42 5.32 -23.25
CA ARG A 130 -2.23 6.61 -23.91
C ARG A 130 -0.97 6.64 -24.76
N VAL A 131 0.14 6.11 -24.24
CA VAL A 131 1.43 6.06 -24.94
C VAL A 131 1.37 5.14 -26.15
N THR A 132 0.80 3.94 -26.00
CA THR A 132 0.79 2.90 -27.03
C THR A 132 -0.37 3.03 -28.01
N GLY A 133 -1.39 3.84 -27.70
CA GLY A 133 -2.61 3.95 -28.49
C GLY A 133 -3.52 2.71 -28.39
N ALA A 134 -3.30 1.82 -27.41
CA ALA A 134 -4.12 0.63 -27.22
C ALA A 134 -5.55 1.01 -26.79
N SER A 135 -6.51 0.92 -27.73
CA SER A 135 -7.94 1.02 -27.46
C SER A 135 -8.43 -0.15 -26.61
N SER A 136 -9.44 0.09 -25.76
CA SER A 136 -10.10 -0.95 -24.95
C SER A 136 -11.14 -1.74 -25.76
N GLU A 137 -10.84 -2.08 -27.02
CA GLU A 137 -11.66 -3.01 -27.79
C GLU A 137 -11.08 -4.42 -27.64
N PRO A 138 -11.89 -5.42 -27.25
CA PRO A 138 -11.48 -6.81 -27.36
C PRO A 138 -11.15 -7.08 -28.83
N GLN A 139 -9.91 -7.47 -29.13
CA GLN A 139 -9.62 -8.04 -30.45
C GLN A 139 -10.51 -9.28 -30.62
N PRO A 140 -11.30 -9.39 -31.70
CA PRO A 140 -11.96 -10.64 -32.03
C PRO A 140 -10.88 -11.71 -32.20
N ALA A 141 -11.04 -12.84 -31.52
CA ALA A 141 -10.19 -14.00 -31.73
C ALA A 141 -10.28 -14.46 -33.21
N PRO A 142 -9.18 -14.97 -33.79
CA PRO A 142 -9.15 -15.47 -35.17
C PRO A 142 -10.08 -16.68 -35.38
#